data_AF-T1A2H5-F1
#
_entry.id   AF-T1A2H5-F1
#
_cell.length_a   1.000
_cell.length_b   1.000
_cell.length_c   1.000
_cell.angle_alpha   90.00
_cell.angle_beta   90.00
_cell.angle_gamma   90.00
#
_symmetry.space_group_name_H-M   'P 1'
#
loop_
_entity.id
_entity.type
_entity.pdbx_description
1 polymer ?
#
loop_
_entity_poly.entity_id
_entity_poly.type
_entity_poly.pdbx_seq_one_letter_code
_entity_poly.pdbx_strand_id
1 'polypeptide(L)'
;IGNVVSSSGSTNGGDTFELGGNINASGGNVFNLASIVSTAPASYSGTPVFYGFMNYAKSGTSTWTLTGTGNASQNWMISGGTLVGSTTSLLGNVTFNTAAGAATPDVTFDQASNGTYAGLISGNGSLTLEGGGGLTLTADNSYSGGTTINAGTLQVGTGGATGAIGAGNVIDNGALVFDLSSGTLVDGVISGSGSLTQMGTGATILDGIDTYTGGTTVSAGTLEIGDATHTNAAIAGNVSVAAGATLRGHGTIGGNVTNAGTVMPGGSLGILTVNGNYTQSSGATLALGVSPQTMAGTGYSQLQVGGTASLAGALLIEPLAGNYAVGSTYDLLHAAGGVSGTFASTFDNPAFAIYLTPQVTYATNDVFLKLNVNPAAFSSGFPNYASTVSLALDSTFQTVLGGFGSAPGMGGITGDARSGAWAQYTGSGGDLGDTRQSMQGGAAGAGTAINAHLVLGAAIASANTATSLAPSRVVGTPLGAFLYGIYRSGGCVWR
;
A
#
# COMPACT_ATOMS: atom_id res chain seq x y z
N ILE A 1 -51.45 -1.02 -17.80
CA ILE A 1 -51.55 -1.63 -16.46
C ILE A 1 -50.65 -2.85 -16.50
N GLY A 2 -49.86 -3.10 -15.45
CA GLY A 2 -48.96 -4.26 -15.46
C GLY A 2 -49.74 -5.56 -15.53
N ASN A 3 -49.38 -6.44 -16.46
CA ASN A 3 -50.04 -7.73 -16.64
C ASN A 3 -49.10 -8.83 -16.12
N VAL A 4 -49.69 -9.84 -15.47
CA VAL A 4 -49.05 -11.14 -15.29
C VAL A 4 -49.25 -11.91 -16.59
N VAL A 5 -48.18 -12.24 -17.30
CA VAL A 5 -48.25 -13.01 -18.54
C VAL A 5 -47.65 -14.39 -18.29
N SER A 6 -48.39 -15.45 -18.63
CA SER A 6 -47.82 -16.79 -18.83
C SER A 6 -47.55 -16.95 -20.31
N SER A 7 -46.28 -17.06 -20.69
CA SER A 7 -45.89 -17.40 -22.06
C SER A 7 -45.46 -18.86 -22.11
N SER A 8 -46.36 -19.76 -22.50
CA SER A 8 -46.04 -21.17 -22.73
C SER A 8 -45.39 -21.32 -24.10
N GLY A 9 -44.06 -21.45 -24.12
CA GLY A 9 -43.31 -21.75 -25.33
C GLY A 9 -43.31 -23.25 -25.60
N SER A 10 -44.13 -23.74 -26.54
CA SER A 10 -43.98 -25.11 -27.04
C SER A 10 -42.65 -25.22 -27.79
N THR A 11 -41.59 -25.68 -27.12
CA THR A 11 -40.62 -26.70 -27.59
C THR A 11 -39.33 -26.79 -26.79
N ASN A 12 -39.02 -25.92 -25.81
CA ASN A 12 -37.85 -26.11 -24.93
C ASN A 12 -38.01 -25.45 -23.54
N GLY A 13 -38.80 -26.06 -22.65
CA GLY A 13 -38.74 -25.82 -21.19
C GLY A 13 -39.44 -24.58 -20.63
N GLY A 14 -40.67 -24.80 -20.13
CA GLY A 14 -41.23 -24.08 -18.96
C GLY A 14 -41.96 -22.77 -19.20
N ASP A 15 -43.10 -22.64 -18.54
CA ASP A 15 -43.87 -21.40 -18.53
C ASP A 15 -43.07 -20.30 -17.82
N THR A 16 -43.13 -19.09 -18.37
CA THR A 16 -42.53 -17.89 -17.77
C THR A 16 -43.59 -17.11 -17.04
N PHE A 17 -43.32 -16.75 -15.78
CA PHE A 17 -44.09 -15.76 -15.03
C PHE A 17 -43.47 -14.38 -15.29
N GLU A 18 -44.19 -13.52 -16.01
CA GLU A 18 -43.69 -12.19 -16.35
C GLU A 18 -44.51 -11.08 -15.70
N LEU A 19 -43.82 -10.18 -14.99
CA LEU A 19 -44.35 -8.90 -14.53
C LEU A 19 -44.01 -7.81 -15.56
N GLY A 20 -45.01 -7.35 -16.31
CA GLY A 20 -44.81 -6.38 -17.40
C GLY A 20 -45.42 -5.00 -17.15
N GLY A 21 -45.36 -4.16 -18.18
CA GLY A 21 -46.06 -2.87 -18.26
C GLY A 21 -45.15 -1.65 -18.25
N ASN A 22 -45.63 -0.54 -18.82
CA ASN A 22 -44.88 0.72 -18.93
C ASN A 22 -45.38 1.84 -18.01
N ILE A 23 -46.43 1.56 -17.23
CA ILE A 23 -47.09 2.55 -16.38
C ILE A 23 -47.36 1.91 -15.02
N ASN A 24 -47.09 2.64 -13.94
CA ASN A 24 -47.44 2.25 -12.58
C ASN A 24 -48.95 2.42 -12.35
N ALA A 25 -49.62 1.40 -11.82
CA ALA A 25 -51.02 1.51 -11.42
C ALA A 25 -51.19 2.53 -10.28
N SER A 26 -52.37 3.14 -10.21
CA SER A 26 -52.76 3.95 -9.05
C SER A 26 -52.82 3.06 -7.81
N GLY A 27 -51.86 3.20 -6.90
CA GLY A 27 -51.66 2.31 -5.75
C GLY A 27 -50.43 1.39 -5.85
N GLY A 28 -49.64 1.49 -6.92
CA GLY A 28 -48.45 0.67 -7.14
C GLY A 28 -48.76 -0.67 -7.80
N ASN A 29 -47.76 -1.27 -8.46
CA ASN A 29 -47.88 -2.64 -8.95
C ASN A 29 -47.26 -3.57 -7.90
N VAL A 30 -48.09 -4.28 -7.14
CA VAL A 30 -47.64 -5.16 -6.05
C VAL A 30 -48.04 -6.59 -6.37
N PHE A 31 -47.10 -7.54 -6.20
CA PHE A 31 -47.35 -8.96 -6.37
C PHE A 31 -46.95 -9.74 -5.11
N ASN A 32 -47.85 -10.58 -4.61
CA ASN A 32 -47.56 -11.45 -3.46
C ASN A 32 -47.11 -12.83 -3.95
N LEU A 33 -45.84 -13.17 -3.68
CA LEU A 33 -45.21 -14.43 -4.07
C LEU A 33 -45.88 -15.65 -3.44
N ALA A 34 -46.58 -15.50 -2.30
CA ALA A 34 -47.35 -16.58 -1.70
C ALA A 34 -48.50 -17.08 -2.58
N SER A 35 -48.88 -16.33 -3.63
CA SER A 35 -49.84 -16.78 -4.64
C SER A 35 -49.24 -17.77 -5.64
N ILE A 36 -47.90 -17.91 -5.69
CA ILE A 36 -47.22 -18.92 -6.50
C ILE A 36 -47.10 -20.21 -5.68
N VAL A 37 -47.71 -21.29 -6.17
CA VAL A 37 -47.75 -22.60 -5.50
C VAL A 37 -47.00 -23.65 -6.32
N SER A 38 -46.44 -24.66 -5.64
CA SER A 38 -45.65 -25.72 -6.28
C SER A 38 -46.50 -26.78 -6.98
N THR A 39 -47.77 -26.91 -6.61
CA THR A 39 -48.71 -27.87 -7.20
C THR A 39 -50.03 -27.21 -7.53
N ALA A 40 -50.64 -27.62 -8.64
CA ALA A 40 -51.99 -27.20 -9.00
C ALA A 40 -52.97 -27.58 -7.87
N PRO A 41 -53.79 -26.65 -7.36
CA PRO A 41 -54.83 -27.00 -6.41
C PRO A 41 -55.85 -27.94 -7.05
N ALA A 42 -56.36 -28.89 -6.25
CA ALA A 42 -57.39 -29.83 -6.72
C ALA A 42 -58.73 -29.13 -7.06
N SER A 43 -58.99 -27.96 -6.45
CA SER A 43 -60.20 -27.16 -6.66
C SER A 43 -59.88 -25.67 -6.50
N TYR A 44 -60.58 -24.80 -7.24
CA TYR A 44 -60.47 -23.35 -7.11
C TYR A 44 -61.10 -22.85 -5.79
N SER A 45 -60.32 -22.11 -4.99
CA SER A 45 -60.73 -21.62 -3.66
C SER A 45 -61.28 -20.19 -3.65
N GLY A 46 -61.49 -19.58 -4.82
CA GLY A 46 -61.87 -18.16 -4.93
C GLY A 46 -60.69 -17.18 -4.92
N THR A 47 -59.48 -17.66 -4.62
CA THR A 47 -58.24 -16.88 -4.68
C THR A 47 -57.41 -17.32 -5.89
N PRO A 48 -56.95 -16.39 -6.76
CA PRO A 48 -56.03 -16.74 -7.83
C PRO A 48 -54.73 -17.34 -7.27
N VAL A 49 -54.33 -18.48 -7.82
CA VAL A 49 -52.99 -19.06 -7.58
C VAL A 49 -52.30 -19.35 -8.90
N PHE A 50 -50.98 -19.27 -8.88
CA PHE A 50 -50.09 -19.35 -10.02
C PHE A 50 -49.20 -20.58 -9.82
N TYR A 51 -49.05 -21.46 -10.82
CA TYR A 51 -48.23 -22.66 -10.71
C TYR A 51 -47.64 -23.06 -12.06
N GLY A 52 -46.61 -23.91 -12.05
CA GLY A 52 -46.01 -24.46 -13.27
C GLY A 52 -44.92 -23.60 -13.94
N PHE A 53 -44.54 -22.49 -13.31
CA PHE A 53 -43.51 -21.59 -13.83
C PHE A 53 -42.10 -22.11 -13.54
N MET A 54 -41.25 -22.10 -14.57
CA MET A 54 -39.83 -22.41 -14.44
C MET A 54 -38.95 -21.17 -14.64
N ASN A 55 -39.51 -20.09 -15.17
CA ASN A 55 -38.81 -18.84 -15.45
C ASN A 55 -39.58 -17.65 -14.85
N TYR A 56 -38.85 -16.64 -14.38
CA TYR A 56 -39.44 -15.42 -13.81
C TYR A 56 -38.82 -14.19 -14.48
N ALA A 57 -39.66 -13.24 -14.91
CA ALA A 57 -39.22 -12.11 -15.69
C ALA A 57 -39.89 -10.80 -15.27
N LYS A 58 -39.16 -9.70 -15.43
CA LYS A 58 -39.65 -8.33 -15.28
C LYS A 58 -39.33 -7.56 -16.56
N SER A 59 -40.35 -7.00 -17.19
CA SER A 59 -40.22 -6.22 -18.42
C SER A 59 -41.00 -4.90 -18.35
N GLY A 60 -40.83 -4.07 -19.37
CA GLY A 60 -41.45 -2.75 -19.46
C GLY A 60 -40.91 -1.76 -18.43
N THR A 61 -41.28 -0.49 -18.57
CA THR A 61 -40.69 0.60 -17.78
C THR A 61 -41.29 0.77 -16.38
N SER A 62 -42.27 -0.04 -15.98
CA SER A 62 -42.91 0.09 -14.67
C SER A 62 -42.06 -0.43 -13.51
N THR A 63 -42.44 -0.06 -12.30
CA THR A 63 -41.94 -0.60 -11.04
C THR A 63 -42.89 -1.69 -10.55
N TRP A 64 -42.37 -2.82 -10.10
CA TRP A 64 -43.14 -3.89 -9.47
C TRP A 64 -42.55 -4.25 -8.11
N THR A 65 -43.38 -4.30 -7.08
CA THR A 65 -42.96 -4.68 -5.72
C THR A 65 -43.39 -6.11 -5.40
N LEU A 66 -42.42 -6.95 -5.06
CA LEU A 66 -42.65 -8.30 -4.56
C LEU A 66 -42.87 -8.28 -3.05
N THR A 67 -43.88 -9.03 -2.61
CA THR A 67 -44.17 -9.25 -1.19
C THR A 67 -44.28 -10.75 -0.91
N GLY A 68 -44.29 -11.12 0.37
CA GLY A 68 -44.28 -12.52 0.79
C GLY A 68 -42.90 -13.15 0.67
N THR A 69 -42.84 -14.48 0.79
CA THR A 69 -41.58 -15.23 0.80
C THR A 69 -41.26 -15.75 -0.59
N GLY A 70 -40.07 -15.44 -1.10
CA GLY A 70 -39.54 -16.00 -2.34
C GLY A 70 -38.92 -17.38 -2.15
N ASN A 71 -38.33 -17.90 -3.22
CA ASN A 71 -37.61 -19.16 -3.25
C ASN A 71 -36.29 -18.97 -4.00
N ALA A 72 -35.20 -19.57 -3.51
CA ALA A 72 -33.87 -19.49 -4.12
C ALA A 72 -33.79 -20.04 -5.56
N SER A 73 -34.76 -20.86 -5.99
CA SER A 73 -34.88 -21.32 -7.38
C SER A 73 -35.62 -20.33 -8.29
N GLN A 74 -36.17 -19.23 -7.76
CA GLN A 74 -36.85 -18.18 -8.52
C GLN A 74 -35.85 -17.15 -9.03
N ASN A 75 -35.16 -17.50 -10.12
CA ASN A 75 -34.24 -16.60 -10.80
C ASN A 75 -35.01 -15.60 -11.66
N TRP A 76 -34.71 -14.31 -11.52
CA TRP A 76 -35.38 -13.21 -12.22
C TRP A 76 -34.55 -12.67 -13.37
N MET A 77 -35.13 -12.64 -14.57
CA MET A 77 -34.58 -11.89 -15.71
C MET A 77 -35.26 -10.53 -15.80
N ILE A 78 -34.49 -9.45 -15.68
CA ILE A 78 -35.00 -8.08 -15.74
C ILE A 78 -34.56 -7.43 -17.07
N SER A 79 -35.53 -7.14 -17.94
CA SER A 79 -35.31 -6.51 -19.24
C SER A 79 -35.74 -5.03 -19.30
N GLY A 80 -36.34 -4.51 -18.23
CA GLY A 80 -36.69 -3.09 -18.11
C GLY A 80 -37.38 -2.73 -16.79
N GLY A 81 -37.34 -1.44 -16.45
CA GLY A 81 -37.98 -0.89 -15.25
C GLY A 81 -37.32 -1.38 -13.96
N THR A 82 -38.10 -1.41 -12.88
CA THR A 82 -37.59 -1.72 -11.53
C THR A 82 -38.33 -2.90 -10.92
N LEU A 83 -37.59 -3.86 -10.36
CA LEU A 83 -38.13 -4.89 -9.49
C LEU A 83 -37.73 -4.58 -8.04
N VAL A 84 -38.71 -4.34 -7.18
CA VAL A 84 -38.52 -4.04 -5.76
C VAL A 84 -38.81 -5.30 -4.96
N GLY A 85 -37.98 -5.62 -3.99
CA GLY A 85 -38.21 -6.69 -3.04
C GLY A 85 -37.32 -6.53 -1.81
N SER A 86 -37.22 -7.57 -1.01
CA SER A 86 -36.33 -7.66 0.13
C SER A 86 -35.57 -8.98 0.08
N THR A 87 -34.65 -9.22 1.01
CA THR A 87 -34.00 -10.54 1.17
C THR A 87 -34.96 -11.65 1.60
N THR A 88 -36.25 -11.34 1.87
CA THR A 88 -37.29 -12.34 2.09
C THR A 88 -38.09 -12.65 0.82
N SER A 89 -38.21 -11.72 -0.11
CA SER A 89 -38.97 -11.91 -1.36
C SER A 89 -38.07 -12.20 -2.58
N LEU A 90 -36.82 -11.74 -2.56
CA LEU A 90 -35.79 -11.99 -3.58
C LEU A 90 -34.71 -12.90 -2.98
N LEU A 91 -34.65 -14.15 -3.45
CA LEU A 91 -33.66 -15.14 -2.99
C LEU A 91 -32.85 -15.80 -4.12
N GLY A 92 -33.40 -15.89 -5.33
CA GLY A 92 -32.72 -16.45 -6.50
C GLY A 92 -31.79 -15.44 -7.16
N ASN A 93 -31.18 -15.81 -8.29
CA ASN A 93 -30.33 -14.89 -9.05
C ASN A 93 -31.15 -13.78 -9.73
N VAL A 94 -30.52 -12.64 -9.97
CA VAL A 94 -31.05 -11.55 -10.80
C VAL A 94 -30.12 -11.33 -11.98
N THR A 95 -30.67 -11.42 -13.18
CA THR A 95 -29.92 -11.18 -14.42
C THR A 95 -30.58 -10.06 -15.22
N PHE A 96 -29.83 -9.00 -15.45
CA PHE A 96 -30.23 -7.91 -16.33
C PHE A 96 -29.88 -8.24 -17.77
N ASN A 97 -30.88 -8.17 -18.66
CA ASN A 97 -30.71 -8.43 -20.08
C ASN A 97 -31.48 -7.36 -20.87
N THR A 98 -30.89 -6.17 -20.99
CA THR A 98 -31.52 -5.06 -21.70
C THR A 98 -30.83 -4.77 -23.03
N ALA A 99 -31.63 -4.36 -24.01
CA ALA A 99 -31.13 -3.97 -25.32
C ALA A 99 -30.22 -2.73 -25.22
N ALA A 100 -29.20 -2.66 -26.07
CA ALA A 100 -28.30 -1.52 -26.13
C ALA A 100 -29.09 -0.20 -26.36
N GLY A 101 -28.80 0.81 -25.55
CA GLY A 101 -29.47 2.12 -25.60
C GLY A 101 -30.83 2.19 -24.89
N ALA A 102 -31.32 1.09 -24.30
CA ALA A 102 -32.47 1.15 -23.41
C ALA A 102 -32.11 1.84 -22.08
N ALA A 103 -33.14 2.31 -21.36
CA ALA A 103 -32.96 2.79 -20.00
C ALA A 103 -32.46 1.65 -19.09
N THR A 104 -31.48 1.95 -18.24
CA THR A 104 -30.90 0.98 -17.30
C THR A 104 -31.98 0.47 -16.34
N PRO A 105 -32.22 -0.85 -16.27
CA PRO A 105 -33.15 -1.43 -15.31
C PRO A 105 -32.51 -1.44 -13.91
N ASP A 106 -33.34 -1.66 -12.90
CA ASP A 106 -32.90 -1.69 -11.50
C ASP A 106 -33.51 -2.87 -10.74
N VAL A 107 -32.76 -3.39 -9.78
CA VAL A 107 -33.29 -4.19 -8.69
C VAL A 107 -33.14 -3.40 -7.40
N THR A 108 -34.26 -3.18 -6.72
CA THR A 108 -34.29 -2.46 -5.45
C THR A 108 -34.54 -3.42 -4.30
N PHE A 109 -33.65 -3.40 -3.31
CA PHE A 109 -33.85 -4.05 -2.02
C PHE A 109 -34.38 -3.02 -1.03
N ASP A 110 -35.68 -3.06 -0.75
CA ASP A 110 -36.33 -2.31 0.33
C ASP A 110 -36.25 -3.13 1.64
N GLN A 111 -35.19 -2.86 2.41
CA GLN A 111 -34.82 -3.62 3.60
C GLN A 111 -35.26 -2.89 4.86
N ALA A 112 -36.32 -3.37 5.51
CA ALA A 112 -36.70 -2.90 6.84
C ALA A 112 -35.80 -3.45 7.97
N SER A 113 -35.15 -4.60 7.73
CA SER A 113 -34.27 -5.30 8.67
C SER A 113 -33.06 -5.88 7.94
N ASN A 114 -31.99 -6.17 8.67
CA ASN A 114 -30.80 -6.78 8.10
C ASN A 114 -31.11 -8.13 7.45
N GLY A 115 -30.50 -8.40 6.29
CA GLY A 115 -30.63 -9.68 5.61
C GLY A 115 -29.46 -9.96 4.67
N THR A 116 -29.29 -11.22 4.33
CA THR A 116 -28.23 -11.70 3.44
C THR A 116 -28.83 -12.15 2.12
N TYR A 117 -28.24 -11.70 1.02
CA TYR A 117 -28.60 -12.10 -0.33
C TYR A 117 -27.45 -12.89 -0.95
N ALA A 118 -27.71 -14.17 -1.21
CA ALA A 118 -26.75 -15.10 -1.80
C ALA A 118 -26.90 -15.26 -3.32
N GLY A 119 -27.96 -14.70 -3.90
CA GLY A 119 -28.16 -14.72 -5.35
C GLY A 119 -27.13 -13.86 -6.07
N LEU A 120 -26.73 -14.29 -7.27
CA LEU A 120 -25.89 -13.51 -8.16
C LEU A 120 -26.71 -12.41 -8.83
N ILE A 121 -26.26 -11.16 -8.76
CA ILE A 121 -26.74 -10.04 -9.56
C ILE A 121 -25.75 -9.80 -10.71
N SER A 122 -26.23 -9.84 -11.94
CA SER A 122 -25.39 -9.81 -13.15
C SER A 122 -26.03 -9.05 -14.30
N GLY A 123 -25.23 -8.62 -15.27
CA GLY A 123 -25.71 -7.98 -16.50
C GLY A 123 -25.76 -6.45 -16.42
N ASN A 124 -26.49 -5.81 -17.32
CA ASN A 124 -26.39 -4.36 -17.55
C ASN A 124 -27.38 -3.49 -16.75
N GLY A 125 -27.71 -3.87 -15.51
CA GLY A 125 -28.61 -3.11 -14.63
C GLY A 125 -27.95 -2.59 -13.37
N SER A 126 -28.73 -1.88 -12.57
CA SER A 126 -28.31 -1.23 -11.32
C SER A 126 -28.86 -1.95 -10.08
N LEU A 127 -28.22 -1.69 -8.95
CA LEU A 127 -28.66 -2.11 -7.63
C LEU A 127 -29.02 -0.89 -6.79
N THR A 128 -30.20 -0.91 -6.17
CA THR A 128 -30.59 0.08 -5.17
C THR A 128 -30.86 -0.60 -3.83
N LEU A 129 -30.26 -0.09 -2.75
CA LEU A 129 -30.64 -0.41 -1.36
C LEU A 129 -31.42 0.78 -0.79
N GLU A 130 -32.61 0.49 -0.30
CA GLU A 130 -33.43 1.43 0.48
C GLU A 130 -33.97 0.76 1.74
N GLY A 131 -34.63 1.55 2.59
CA GLY A 131 -34.98 1.13 3.94
C GLY A 131 -33.82 1.26 4.93
N GLY A 132 -34.10 1.09 6.22
CA GLY A 132 -33.13 1.28 7.30
C GLY A 132 -32.27 0.05 7.63
N GLY A 133 -32.59 -1.11 7.05
CA GLY A 133 -31.91 -2.38 7.29
C GLY A 133 -30.67 -2.58 6.42
N GLY A 134 -29.82 -3.52 6.83
CA GLY A 134 -28.64 -3.92 6.08
C GLY A 134 -28.94 -4.94 4.96
N LEU A 135 -28.19 -4.86 3.86
CA LEU A 135 -28.11 -5.87 2.82
C LEU A 135 -26.69 -6.41 2.78
N THR A 136 -26.50 -7.69 3.08
CA THR A 136 -25.22 -8.38 2.91
C THR A 136 -25.21 -9.16 1.61
N LEU A 137 -24.33 -8.81 0.68
CA LEU A 137 -24.11 -9.52 -0.58
C LEU A 137 -22.99 -10.55 -0.40
N THR A 138 -23.26 -11.82 -0.64
CA THR A 138 -22.23 -12.89 -0.52
C THR A 138 -21.75 -13.44 -1.85
N ALA A 139 -22.46 -13.16 -2.95
CA ALA A 139 -22.06 -13.55 -4.29
C ALA A 139 -21.11 -12.53 -4.94
N ASP A 140 -20.30 -13.00 -5.88
CA ASP A 140 -19.43 -12.15 -6.72
C ASP A 140 -20.28 -11.48 -7.82
N ASN A 141 -21.01 -10.42 -7.43
CA ASN A 141 -21.89 -9.71 -8.35
C ASN A 141 -21.11 -9.07 -9.51
N SER A 142 -21.73 -9.04 -10.68
CA SER A 142 -21.10 -8.62 -11.95
C SER A 142 -22.03 -7.73 -12.79
N TYR A 143 -22.93 -7.00 -12.12
CA TYR A 143 -23.73 -6.01 -12.82
C TYR A 143 -22.90 -4.78 -13.17
N SER A 144 -23.18 -4.15 -14.31
CA SER A 144 -22.39 -3.02 -14.81
C SER A 144 -23.03 -1.65 -14.56
N GLY A 145 -24.28 -1.61 -14.10
CA GLY A 145 -24.93 -0.37 -13.67
C GLY A 145 -24.41 0.10 -12.31
N GLY A 146 -24.93 1.24 -11.86
CA GLY A 146 -24.53 1.85 -10.59
C GLY A 146 -25.07 1.10 -9.37
N THR A 147 -24.51 1.41 -8.22
CA THR A 147 -25.03 1.01 -6.91
C THR A 147 -25.51 2.24 -6.17
N THR A 148 -26.74 2.25 -5.68
CA THR A 148 -27.27 3.35 -4.86
C THR A 148 -27.66 2.83 -3.48
N ILE A 149 -27.10 3.41 -2.43
CA ILE A 149 -27.46 3.16 -1.04
C ILE A 149 -28.21 4.40 -0.54
N ASN A 150 -29.53 4.35 -0.55
CA ASN A 150 -30.35 5.47 -0.06
C ASN A 150 -30.33 5.56 1.47
N ALA A 151 -30.29 4.41 2.15
CA ALA A 151 -30.21 4.26 3.59
C ALA A 151 -29.72 2.85 3.96
N GLY A 152 -29.49 2.60 5.25
CA GLY A 152 -29.05 1.30 5.74
C GLY A 152 -27.57 1.03 5.50
N THR A 153 -27.20 -0.24 5.43
CA THR A 153 -25.81 -0.69 5.25
C THR A 153 -25.72 -1.72 4.13
N LEU A 154 -24.96 -1.43 3.09
CA LEU A 154 -24.57 -2.42 2.09
C LEU A 154 -23.25 -3.05 2.53
N GLN A 155 -23.28 -4.33 2.89
CA GLN A 155 -22.09 -5.10 3.23
C GLN A 155 -21.75 -6.07 2.09
N VAL A 156 -20.47 -6.11 1.71
CA VAL A 156 -19.91 -7.01 0.71
C VAL A 156 -19.10 -8.08 1.43
N GLY A 157 -19.53 -9.32 1.32
CA GLY A 157 -18.88 -10.46 1.97
C GLY A 157 -19.21 -10.59 3.47
N THR A 158 -18.69 -11.66 4.06
CA THR A 158 -18.83 -12.03 5.50
C THR A 158 -17.50 -12.51 6.09
N GLY A 159 -16.39 -11.92 5.63
CA GLY A 159 -15.01 -12.28 5.99
C GLY A 159 -14.39 -13.35 5.09
N GLY A 160 -15.17 -13.93 4.18
CA GLY A 160 -14.72 -14.91 3.18
C GLY A 160 -14.04 -14.25 1.97
N ALA A 161 -13.68 -15.07 0.97
CA ALA A 161 -13.05 -14.59 -0.26
C ALA A 161 -14.06 -14.11 -1.32
N THR A 162 -15.36 -14.34 -1.09
CA THR A 162 -16.44 -14.08 -2.04
C THR A 162 -17.28 -12.90 -1.61
N GLY A 163 -17.76 -12.15 -2.59
CA GLY A 163 -18.54 -10.94 -2.43
C GLY A 163 -17.99 -9.87 -3.36
N ALA A 164 -18.86 -9.29 -4.17
CA ALA A 164 -18.54 -8.11 -4.96
C ALA A 164 -19.78 -7.21 -5.11
N ILE A 165 -19.54 -5.94 -5.36
CA ILE A 165 -20.51 -5.04 -5.99
C ILE A 165 -20.22 -4.98 -7.49
N GLY A 166 -21.13 -4.36 -8.23
CA GLY A 166 -20.94 -4.11 -9.66
C GLY A 166 -19.81 -3.13 -9.95
N ALA A 167 -19.46 -3.00 -11.23
CA ALA A 167 -18.35 -2.13 -11.68
C ALA A 167 -18.75 -0.64 -11.83
N GLY A 168 -20.03 -0.29 -11.70
CA GLY A 168 -20.50 1.08 -11.84
C GLY A 168 -20.21 1.96 -10.61
N ASN A 169 -20.43 3.26 -10.76
CA ASN A 169 -20.32 4.23 -9.67
C ASN A 169 -21.23 3.86 -8.49
N VAL A 170 -20.81 4.28 -7.29
CA VAL A 170 -21.57 4.10 -6.06
C VAL A 170 -22.05 5.45 -5.54
N ILE A 171 -23.34 5.57 -5.26
CA ILE A 171 -23.92 6.68 -4.50
C ILE A 171 -24.26 6.12 -3.11
N ASP A 172 -23.43 6.41 -2.13
CA ASP A 172 -23.61 5.99 -0.74
C ASP A 172 -24.15 7.14 0.13
N ASN A 173 -25.39 7.00 0.61
CA ASN A 173 -25.99 7.86 1.64
C ASN A 173 -26.25 7.12 2.96
N GLY A 174 -25.79 5.87 3.08
CA GLY A 174 -25.89 5.04 4.27
C GLY A 174 -24.48 4.64 4.73
N ALA A 175 -24.19 3.35 4.66
CA ALA A 175 -22.84 2.83 4.86
C ALA A 175 -22.51 1.74 3.85
N LEU A 176 -21.30 1.81 3.29
CA LEU A 176 -20.69 0.76 2.48
C LEU A 176 -19.60 0.04 3.29
N VAL A 177 -19.71 -1.28 3.41
CA VAL A 177 -18.80 -2.11 4.20
C VAL A 177 -18.20 -3.21 3.33
N PHE A 178 -16.88 -3.33 3.31
CA PHE A 178 -16.17 -4.44 2.68
C PHE A 178 -15.64 -5.39 3.75
N ASP A 179 -16.18 -6.60 3.78
CA ASP A 179 -15.80 -7.69 4.69
C ASP A 179 -15.32 -8.90 3.87
N LEU A 180 -14.15 -8.73 3.25
CA LEU A 180 -13.50 -9.73 2.40
C LEU A 180 -12.12 -10.07 2.95
N SER A 181 -11.73 -11.35 2.85
CA SER A 181 -10.35 -11.80 3.09
C SER A 181 -9.50 -11.74 1.82
N SER A 182 -10.13 -11.66 0.66
CA SER A 182 -9.50 -11.41 -0.64
C SER A 182 -9.33 -9.90 -0.89
N GLY A 183 -8.49 -9.57 -1.88
CA GLY A 183 -8.42 -8.19 -2.39
C GLY A 183 -9.63 -7.86 -3.27
N THR A 184 -10.09 -6.62 -3.21
CA THR A 184 -11.13 -6.06 -4.08
C THR A 184 -10.71 -4.69 -4.61
N LEU A 185 -11.01 -4.44 -5.88
CA LEU A 185 -10.85 -3.15 -6.54
C LEU A 185 -12.22 -2.51 -6.71
N VAL A 186 -12.37 -1.27 -6.27
CA VAL A 186 -13.56 -0.46 -6.52
C VAL A 186 -13.19 0.59 -7.56
N ASP A 187 -13.55 0.31 -8.82
CA ASP A 187 -13.22 1.16 -9.98
C ASP A 187 -14.20 2.34 -10.13
N GLY A 188 -15.47 2.12 -9.77
CA GLY A 188 -16.50 3.15 -9.79
C GLY A 188 -16.29 4.21 -8.70
N VAL A 189 -16.52 5.48 -9.04
CA VAL A 189 -16.45 6.59 -8.07
C VAL A 189 -17.52 6.42 -6.99
N ILE A 190 -17.11 6.53 -5.73
CA ILE A 190 -17.99 6.56 -4.56
C ILE A 190 -18.32 8.01 -4.21
N SER A 191 -19.61 8.32 -4.10
CA SER A 191 -20.14 9.65 -3.83
C SER A 191 -21.25 9.61 -2.79
N GLY A 192 -21.73 10.76 -2.32
CA GLY A 192 -22.85 10.86 -1.37
C GLY A 192 -22.45 11.23 0.06
N SER A 193 -23.37 11.09 1.01
CA SER A 193 -23.14 11.48 2.41
C SER A 193 -22.72 10.34 3.35
N GLY A 194 -22.70 9.11 2.85
CA GLY A 194 -22.48 7.89 3.61
C GLY A 194 -21.03 7.65 4.02
N SER A 195 -20.81 6.55 4.74
CA SER A 195 -19.51 6.15 5.30
C SER A 195 -18.96 4.88 4.68
N LEU A 196 -17.63 4.81 4.53
CA LEU A 196 -16.93 3.61 4.08
C LEU A 196 -16.30 2.87 5.27
N THR A 197 -16.43 1.54 5.32
CA THR A 197 -15.69 0.69 6.27
C THR A 197 -14.97 -0.46 5.56
N GLN A 198 -13.65 -0.52 5.72
CA GLN A 198 -12.86 -1.73 5.46
C GLN A 198 -12.87 -2.60 6.73
N MET A 199 -13.57 -3.72 6.69
CA MET A 199 -13.78 -4.61 7.84
C MET A 199 -13.05 -5.94 7.71
N GLY A 200 -12.89 -6.45 6.48
CA GLY A 200 -12.26 -7.74 6.22
C GLY A 200 -10.74 -7.69 6.32
N THR A 201 -10.12 -8.88 6.38
CA THR A 201 -8.65 -9.02 6.46
C THR A 201 -7.92 -8.79 5.14
N GLY A 202 -8.66 -8.72 4.04
CA GLY A 202 -8.14 -8.46 2.70
C GLY A 202 -7.80 -6.98 2.45
N ALA A 203 -7.67 -6.63 1.18
CA ALA A 203 -7.34 -5.29 0.73
C ALA A 203 -8.48 -4.69 -0.09
N THR A 204 -8.92 -3.49 0.24
CA THR A 204 -9.82 -2.70 -0.62
C THR A 204 -8.99 -1.60 -1.27
N ILE A 205 -9.02 -1.53 -2.61
CA ILE A 205 -8.29 -0.55 -3.42
C ILE A 205 -9.29 0.44 -4.01
N LEU A 206 -9.06 1.73 -3.76
CA LEU A 206 -9.84 2.84 -4.30
C LEU A 206 -8.94 3.66 -5.24
N ASP A 207 -9.12 3.47 -6.54
CA ASP A 207 -8.34 4.19 -7.58
C ASP A 207 -9.07 5.42 -8.14
N GLY A 208 -10.34 5.60 -7.75
CA GLY A 208 -11.18 6.73 -8.14
C GLY A 208 -10.93 8.01 -7.33
N ILE A 209 -11.53 9.11 -7.81
CA ILE A 209 -11.69 10.34 -7.03
C ILE A 209 -13.03 10.27 -6.32
N ASP A 210 -13.03 9.69 -5.13
CA ASP A 210 -14.23 9.51 -4.32
C ASP A 210 -14.60 10.80 -3.57
N THR A 211 -15.86 11.18 -3.69
CA THR A 211 -16.39 12.44 -3.16
C THR A 211 -17.38 12.24 -2.02
N TYR A 212 -17.47 11.04 -1.44
CA TYR A 212 -18.32 10.83 -0.27
C TYR A 212 -17.82 11.63 0.93
N THR A 213 -18.73 12.22 1.69
CA THR A 213 -18.37 13.15 2.77
C THR A 213 -18.34 12.52 4.16
N GLY A 214 -18.90 11.32 4.32
CA GLY A 214 -18.83 10.60 5.59
C GLY A 214 -17.42 10.09 5.89
N GLY A 215 -17.25 9.56 7.10
CA GLY A 215 -15.95 9.04 7.55
C GLY A 215 -15.59 7.71 6.90
N THR A 216 -14.29 7.44 6.88
CA THR A 216 -13.70 6.18 6.44
C THR A 216 -13.08 5.46 7.64
N THR A 217 -13.49 4.21 7.87
CA THR A 217 -12.93 3.38 8.95
C THR A 217 -12.18 2.19 8.37
N VAL A 218 -10.93 1.99 8.79
CA VAL A 218 -10.14 0.80 8.48
C VAL A 218 -10.07 -0.04 9.75
N SER A 219 -10.99 -0.99 9.89
CA SER A 219 -11.15 -1.83 11.09
C SER A 219 -10.21 -3.03 11.09
N ALA A 220 -9.91 -3.60 9.91
CA ALA A 220 -8.94 -4.67 9.72
C ALA A 220 -8.38 -4.61 8.30
N GLY A 221 -7.43 -5.50 7.99
CA GLY A 221 -6.87 -5.63 6.66
C GLY A 221 -6.22 -4.34 6.16
N THR A 222 -6.36 -4.07 4.87
CA THR A 222 -5.75 -2.92 4.21
C THR A 222 -6.76 -2.10 3.44
N LEU A 223 -6.70 -0.77 3.58
CA LEU A 223 -7.31 0.17 2.64
C LEU A 223 -6.19 0.88 1.87
N GLU A 224 -6.24 0.80 0.54
CA GLU A 224 -5.31 1.45 -0.37
C GLU A 224 -6.02 2.57 -1.12
N ILE A 225 -5.56 3.81 -0.95
CA ILE A 225 -6.06 4.98 -1.68
C ILE A 225 -5.08 5.31 -2.80
N GLY A 226 -5.43 4.92 -4.03
CA GLY A 226 -4.60 5.04 -5.22
C GLY A 226 -3.41 4.09 -5.23
N ASP A 227 -3.35 3.24 -6.24
CA ASP A 227 -2.13 2.50 -6.55
C ASP A 227 -1.04 3.40 -7.17
N ALA A 228 0.10 2.81 -7.53
CA ALA A 228 1.23 3.53 -8.11
C ALA A 228 0.92 4.23 -9.45
N THR A 229 -0.13 3.81 -10.16
CA THR A 229 -0.59 4.40 -11.42
C THR A 229 -1.77 5.36 -11.26
N HIS A 230 -2.45 5.33 -10.10
CA HIS A 230 -3.59 6.19 -9.75
C HIS A 230 -3.24 7.18 -8.63
N THR A 231 -2.14 7.92 -8.80
CA THR A 231 -1.69 8.92 -7.81
C THR A 231 -2.68 10.09 -7.61
N ASN A 232 -3.65 10.24 -8.51
CA ASN A 232 -4.72 11.24 -8.41
C ASN A 232 -5.96 10.73 -7.65
N ALA A 233 -6.00 9.46 -7.24
CA ALA A 233 -7.07 8.90 -6.43
C ALA A 233 -7.21 9.71 -5.13
N ALA A 234 -8.45 9.85 -4.67
CA ALA A 234 -8.71 10.65 -3.48
C ALA A 234 -9.97 10.21 -2.74
N ILE A 235 -10.01 10.48 -1.44
CA ILE A 235 -11.21 10.41 -0.61
C ILE A 235 -11.39 11.75 0.11
N ALA A 236 -12.63 12.21 0.29
CA ALA A 236 -12.88 13.55 0.87
C ALA A 236 -12.90 13.56 2.41
N GLY A 237 -13.37 12.49 3.04
CA GLY A 237 -13.63 12.41 4.49
C GLY A 237 -12.39 12.18 5.38
N ASN A 238 -12.64 12.09 6.69
CA ASN A 238 -11.65 11.68 7.68
C ASN A 238 -11.41 10.17 7.64
N VAL A 239 -10.19 9.73 7.97
CA VAL A 239 -9.85 8.31 8.11
C VAL A 239 -9.48 7.96 9.55
N SER A 240 -10.05 6.86 10.05
CA SER A 240 -9.65 6.22 11.31
C SER A 240 -9.08 4.84 11.02
N VAL A 241 -7.85 4.58 11.43
CA VAL A 241 -7.16 3.28 11.26
C VAL A 241 -7.09 2.57 12.60
N ALA A 242 -7.74 1.42 12.71
CA ALA A 242 -7.75 0.62 13.93
C ALA A 242 -6.42 -0.14 14.14
N ALA A 243 -6.17 -0.59 15.37
CA ALA A 243 -5.01 -1.42 15.67
C ALA A 243 -5.02 -2.72 14.84
N GLY A 244 -3.87 -3.02 14.22
CA GLY A 244 -3.72 -4.18 13.31
C GLY A 244 -4.22 -3.95 11.88
N ALA A 245 -4.87 -2.82 11.59
CA ALA A 245 -5.26 -2.43 10.24
C ALA A 245 -4.18 -1.57 9.56
N THR A 246 -4.22 -1.50 8.23
CA THR A 246 -3.27 -0.74 7.42
C THR A 246 -3.99 0.23 6.49
N LEU A 247 -3.55 1.49 6.49
CA LEU A 247 -3.86 2.47 5.46
C LEU A 247 -2.62 2.67 4.60
N ARG A 248 -2.75 2.57 3.28
CA ARG A 248 -1.67 2.78 2.32
C ARG A 248 -2.15 3.53 1.08
N GLY A 249 -1.25 3.71 0.12
CA GLY A 249 -1.54 4.21 -1.22
C GLY A 249 -0.80 5.49 -1.56
N HIS A 250 -1.02 5.95 -2.79
CA HIS A 250 -0.35 7.08 -3.42
C HIS A 250 -1.25 8.33 -3.55
N GLY A 251 -2.50 8.22 -3.11
CA GLY A 251 -3.54 9.22 -3.32
C GLY A 251 -3.60 10.30 -2.24
N THR A 252 -4.75 10.97 -2.21
CA THR A 252 -5.01 12.11 -1.31
C THR A 252 -6.20 11.85 -0.39
N ILE A 253 -6.02 12.13 0.90
CA ILE A 253 -7.07 12.12 1.92
C ILE A 253 -7.43 13.58 2.23
N GLY A 254 -8.68 13.96 1.98
CA GLY A 254 -9.17 15.31 2.18
C GLY A 254 -9.28 15.72 3.65
N GLY A 255 -9.60 14.76 4.52
CA GLY A 255 -9.78 14.99 5.96
C GLY A 255 -8.54 14.71 6.81
N ASN A 256 -8.78 14.52 8.11
CA ASN A 256 -7.78 14.10 9.08
C ASN A 256 -7.55 12.59 9.03
N VAL A 257 -6.35 12.14 9.41
CA VAL A 257 -6.03 10.73 9.64
C VAL A 257 -5.71 10.51 11.11
N THR A 258 -6.46 9.62 11.76
CA THR A 258 -6.18 9.13 13.12
C THR A 258 -5.70 7.69 13.04
N ASN A 259 -4.43 7.46 13.38
CA ASN A 259 -3.77 6.18 13.25
C ASN A 259 -3.61 5.48 14.62
N ALA A 260 -4.26 4.33 14.78
CA ALA A 260 -4.01 3.36 15.85
C ALA A 260 -3.39 2.04 15.33
N GLY A 261 -3.23 1.88 14.01
CA GLY A 261 -2.64 0.73 13.34
C GLY A 261 -1.37 1.11 12.60
N THR A 262 -1.32 0.82 11.29
CA THR A 262 -0.19 1.13 10.42
C THR A 262 -0.60 2.08 9.30
N VAL A 263 0.20 3.12 9.06
CA VAL A 263 0.09 3.96 7.86
C VAL A 263 1.35 3.75 7.01
N MET A 264 1.16 3.40 5.74
CA MET A 264 2.21 3.07 4.78
C MET A 264 2.06 3.91 3.50
N PRO A 265 2.63 5.13 3.45
CA PRO A 265 2.64 5.91 2.24
C PRO A 265 3.22 5.15 1.05
N GLY A 266 2.45 5.08 -0.03
CA GLY A 266 2.65 4.16 -1.15
C GLY A 266 2.25 2.73 -0.81
N GLY A 267 3.24 1.87 -0.72
CA GLY A 267 3.10 0.44 -0.44
C GLY A 267 4.48 -0.23 -0.46
N SER A 268 5.34 0.28 -1.34
CA SER A 268 6.81 0.21 -1.20
C SER A 268 7.40 1.61 -1.16
N LEU A 269 7.32 2.35 -2.26
CA LEU A 269 7.74 3.75 -2.41
C LEU A 269 6.56 4.57 -2.92
N GLY A 270 6.24 5.69 -2.29
CA GLY A 270 5.16 6.56 -2.73
C GLY A 270 4.88 7.72 -1.78
N ILE A 271 4.06 8.66 -2.23
CA ILE A 271 3.60 9.77 -1.39
C ILE A 271 2.14 9.53 -1.07
N LEU A 272 1.79 9.55 0.21
CA LEU A 272 0.39 9.65 0.64
C LEU A 272 0.17 11.05 1.17
N THR A 273 -0.86 11.73 0.65
CA THR A 273 -1.19 13.09 1.05
C THR A 273 -2.38 13.10 2.00
N VAL A 274 -2.25 13.82 3.12
CA VAL A 274 -3.31 14.08 4.09
C VAL A 274 -3.51 15.59 4.16
N ASN A 275 -4.60 16.11 3.60
CA ASN A 275 -4.86 17.55 3.60
C ASN A 275 -5.20 18.09 5.00
N GLY A 276 -5.74 17.25 5.87
CA GLY A 276 -5.97 17.56 7.28
C GLY A 276 -4.76 17.30 8.18
N ASN A 277 -5.04 16.99 9.45
CA ASN A 277 -4.06 16.63 10.45
C ASN A 277 -3.77 15.12 10.43
N TYR A 278 -2.53 14.76 10.79
CA TYR A 278 -2.13 13.39 11.07
C TYR A 278 -1.91 13.19 12.58
N THR A 279 -2.58 12.21 13.18
CA THR A 279 -2.38 11.85 14.60
C THR A 279 -2.04 10.38 14.71
N GLN A 280 -0.87 10.06 15.26
CA GLN A 280 -0.43 8.69 15.52
C GLN A 280 -0.52 8.37 17.01
N SER A 281 -1.15 7.25 17.34
CA SER A 281 -1.27 6.72 18.70
C SER A 281 0.01 6.02 19.16
N SER A 282 0.20 5.82 20.46
CA SER A 282 1.42 5.20 21.01
C SER A 282 1.62 3.72 20.63
N GLY A 283 0.58 3.01 20.22
CA GLY A 283 0.64 1.64 19.71
C GLY A 283 0.72 1.53 18.19
N ALA A 284 0.72 2.66 17.47
CA ALA A 284 0.64 2.70 16.02
C ALA A 284 2.03 2.84 15.38
N THR A 285 2.08 2.60 14.06
CA THR A 285 3.29 2.64 13.25
C THR A 285 3.10 3.52 12.01
N LEU A 286 4.10 4.34 11.70
CA LEU A 286 4.32 4.87 10.36
C LEU A 286 5.41 4.01 9.71
N ALA A 287 5.10 3.38 8.59
CA ALA A 287 6.03 2.49 7.88
C ALA A 287 6.36 3.07 6.51
N LEU A 288 7.65 3.16 6.18
CA LEU A 288 8.13 3.85 4.98
C LEU A 288 9.23 3.05 4.30
N GLY A 289 9.09 2.84 2.99
CA GLY A 289 10.17 2.32 2.18
C GLY A 289 11.22 3.38 1.89
N VAL A 290 12.49 2.99 1.87
CA VAL A 290 13.60 3.87 1.46
C VAL A 290 14.48 3.08 0.52
N SER A 291 14.96 3.70 -0.55
CA SER A 291 15.98 3.16 -1.47
C SER A 291 17.21 4.07 -1.46
N PRO A 292 18.32 3.71 -2.12
CA PRO A 292 19.49 4.60 -2.22
C PRO A 292 19.22 5.94 -2.89
N GLN A 293 18.08 6.10 -3.58
CA GLN A 293 17.68 7.32 -4.25
C GLN A 293 17.03 8.29 -3.25
N THR A 294 17.46 9.55 -3.24
CA THR A 294 16.99 10.57 -2.30
C THR A 294 15.91 11.48 -2.91
N MET A 295 15.02 10.93 -3.73
CA MET A 295 13.85 11.65 -4.27
C MET A 295 12.57 11.13 -3.62
N ALA A 296 11.72 12.02 -3.12
CA ALA A 296 10.43 11.64 -2.54
C ALA A 296 9.54 10.91 -3.55
N GLY A 297 8.76 9.94 -3.09
CA GLY A 297 7.83 9.14 -3.88
C GLY A 297 8.49 8.05 -4.71
N THR A 298 9.60 8.33 -5.39
CA THR A 298 10.28 7.35 -6.27
C THR A 298 11.52 6.72 -5.66
N GLY A 299 12.14 7.39 -4.68
CA GLY A 299 13.30 6.91 -3.95
C GLY A 299 13.00 6.59 -2.49
N TYR A 300 12.08 7.29 -1.87
CA TYR A 300 11.59 6.99 -0.53
C TYR A 300 10.10 7.29 -0.42
N SER A 301 9.40 6.56 0.45
CA SER A 301 8.03 6.90 0.82
C SER A 301 8.00 8.16 1.67
N GLN A 302 6.98 8.99 1.47
CA GLN A 302 6.77 10.20 2.25
C GLN A 302 5.30 10.33 2.66
N LEU A 303 5.06 10.67 3.92
CA LEU A 303 3.75 11.17 4.36
C LEU A 303 3.73 12.69 4.23
N GLN A 304 2.86 13.24 3.37
CA GLN A 304 2.67 14.68 3.25
C GLN A 304 1.40 15.11 3.98
N VAL A 305 1.51 16.05 4.91
CA VAL A 305 0.42 16.50 5.78
C VAL A 305 0.22 18.01 5.62
N GLY A 306 -1.00 18.42 5.25
CA GLY A 306 -1.38 19.83 5.10
C GLY A 306 -1.61 20.53 6.44
N GLY A 307 -2.04 19.80 7.46
CA GLY A 307 -2.19 20.26 8.83
C GLY A 307 -0.98 19.93 9.72
N THR A 308 -1.25 19.71 11.01
CA THR A 308 -0.24 19.30 11.99
C THR A 308 -0.02 17.78 11.97
N ALA A 309 1.20 17.33 12.26
CA ALA A 309 1.49 15.94 12.58
C ALA A 309 1.80 15.75 14.08
N SER A 310 0.98 14.98 14.77
CA SER A 310 1.19 14.58 16.18
C SER A 310 1.70 13.14 16.24
N LEU A 311 2.93 12.97 16.68
CA LEU A 311 3.68 11.72 16.60
C LEU A 311 3.81 11.02 17.95
N ALA A 312 3.52 9.72 17.97
CA ALA A 312 3.80 8.79 19.06
C ALA A 312 4.04 7.40 18.46
N GLY A 313 4.35 6.40 19.29
CA GLY A 313 4.50 5.01 18.82
C GLY A 313 5.72 4.83 17.93
N ALA A 314 5.65 3.92 16.95
CA ALA A 314 6.81 3.47 16.19
C ALA A 314 6.95 4.16 14.83
N LEU A 315 8.20 4.25 14.37
CA LEU A 315 8.57 4.50 12.98
C LEU A 315 9.30 3.26 12.46
N LEU A 316 8.76 2.64 11.42
CA LEU A 316 9.36 1.52 10.73
C LEU A 316 9.96 1.99 9.41
N ILE A 317 11.24 1.70 9.19
CA ILE A 317 11.92 1.96 7.92
C ILE A 317 12.22 0.64 7.23
N GLU A 318 11.74 0.52 6.00
CA GLU A 318 11.91 -0.64 5.13
C GLU A 318 12.93 -0.31 4.02
N PRO A 319 14.23 -0.54 4.24
CA PRO A 319 15.24 -0.34 3.21
C PRO A 319 15.05 -1.35 2.08
N LEU A 320 14.95 -0.84 0.85
CA LEU A 320 15.03 -1.62 -0.37
C LEU A 320 16.49 -1.95 -0.67
N ALA A 321 16.70 -2.96 -1.51
CA ALA A 321 18.02 -3.39 -1.92
C ALA A 321 18.79 -2.26 -2.63
N GLY A 322 20.06 -2.08 -2.26
CA GLY A 322 20.96 -1.17 -2.94
C GLY A 322 22.03 -0.58 -2.02
N ASN A 323 22.87 0.27 -2.60
CA ASN A 323 24.05 0.83 -1.94
C ASN A 323 23.74 2.25 -1.42
N TYR A 324 23.49 2.36 -0.12
CA TYR A 324 23.21 3.62 0.53
C TYR A 324 24.49 4.43 0.76
N ALA A 325 24.47 5.70 0.40
CA ALA A 325 25.61 6.60 0.63
C ALA A 325 25.58 7.18 2.05
N VAL A 326 26.75 7.32 2.66
CA VAL A 326 26.93 8.10 3.89
C VAL A 326 26.48 9.54 3.66
N GLY A 327 25.73 10.09 4.61
CA GLY A 327 25.20 11.45 4.56
C GLY A 327 23.87 11.58 3.83
N SER A 328 23.35 10.49 3.21
CA SER A 328 22.02 10.49 2.60
C SER A 328 20.96 10.91 3.62
N THR A 329 20.07 11.80 3.18
CA THR A 329 18.99 12.34 4.00
C THR A 329 17.66 12.15 3.26
N TYR A 330 16.65 11.68 3.98
CA TYR A 330 15.32 11.38 3.47
C TYR A 330 14.28 12.14 4.29
N ASP A 331 13.41 12.90 3.63
CA ASP A 331 12.29 13.61 4.26
C ASP A 331 11.09 12.67 4.39
N LEU A 332 10.98 11.98 5.51
CA LEU A 332 10.02 10.91 5.72
C LEU A 332 8.59 11.41 5.93
N LEU A 333 8.45 12.60 6.52
CA LEU A 333 7.18 13.22 6.83
C LEU A 333 7.34 14.73 6.77
N HIS A 334 6.50 15.37 5.96
CA HIS A 334 6.37 16.82 5.90
C HIS A 334 4.99 17.24 6.41
N ALA A 335 4.92 18.16 7.37
CA ALA A 335 3.68 18.70 7.93
C ALA A 335 3.68 20.23 7.88
N ALA A 336 2.83 20.82 7.04
CA ALA A 336 2.78 22.26 6.84
C ALA A 336 2.31 23.03 8.10
N GLY A 337 1.48 22.40 8.95
CA GLY A 337 1.08 22.91 10.25
C GLY A 337 2.08 22.64 11.39
N GLY A 338 3.17 21.92 11.12
CA GLY A 338 4.22 21.58 12.07
C GLY A 338 4.14 20.17 12.66
N VAL A 339 5.27 19.71 13.18
CA VAL A 339 5.47 18.39 13.81
C VAL A 339 5.54 18.54 15.33
N SER A 340 4.83 17.67 16.04
CA SER A 340 4.86 17.58 17.50
C SER A 340 5.00 16.14 17.97
N GLY A 341 5.67 15.91 19.10
CA GLY A 341 6.02 14.57 19.56
C GLY A 341 7.16 13.94 18.79
N THR A 342 7.48 12.70 19.12
CA THR A 342 8.56 11.90 18.49
C THR A 342 8.17 10.43 18.49
N PHE A 343 8.67 9.68 17.52
CA PHE A 343 8.55 8.22 17.54
C PHE A 343 9.45 7.61 18.62
N ALA A 344 8.96 6.58 19.31
CA ALA A 344 9.76 5.63 20.05
C ALA A 344 10.49 4.74 19.02
N SER A 345 11.68 5.14 18.60
CA SER A 345 12.42 4.45 17.53
C SER A 345 13.09 3.18 18.04
N THR A 346 12.92 2.07 17.32
CA THR A 346 13.83 0.92 17.34
C THR A 346 14.29 0.63 15.91
N PHE A 347 15.53 1.00 15.60
CA PHE A 347 16.15 0.78 14.29
C PHE A 347 16.94 -0.53 14.30
N ASP A 348 16.24 -1.66 14.26
CA ASP A 348 16.90 -2.97 14.10
C ASP A 348 16.75 -3.44 12.65
N ASN A 349 17.33 -2.70 11.71
CA ASN A 349 17.48 -3.21 10.35
C ASN A 349 18.95 -3.54 10.04
N PRO A 350 19.31 -4.84 9.94
CA PRO A 350 20.68 -5.25 9.62
C PRO A 350 21.17 -4.74 8.25
N ALA A 351 20.27 -4.32 7.35
CA ALA A 351 20.62 -3.77 6.04
C ALA A 351 21.45 -2.47 6.14
N PHE A 352 21.26 -1.66 7.17
CA PHE A 352 22.11 -0.47 7.41
C PHE A 352 23.36 -0.80 8.23
N ALA A 353 23.32 -1.89 9.01
CA ALA A 353 24.16 -2.08 10.20
C ALA A 353 25.66 -2.32 9.93
N ILE A 354 26.09 -2.63 8.70
CA ILE A 354 27.51 -2.89 8.45
C ILE A 354 28.32 -1.60 8.42
N TYR A 355 27.84 -0.51 7.79
CA TYR A 355 28.63 0.73 7.64
C TYR A 355 27.86 2.01 7.97
N LEU A 356 26.54 1.92 8.22
CA LEU A 356 25.69 3.08 8.43
C LEU A 356 24.97 3.02 9.78
N THR A 357 24.79 4.19 10.38
CA THR A 357 23.95 4.39 11.57
C THR A 357 22.78 5.29 11.17
N PRO A 358 21.56 4.76 11.05
CA PRO A 358 20.38 5.58 10.79
C PRO A 358 20.09 6.45 12.01
N GLN A 359 19.82 7.73 11.76
CA GLN A 359 19.44 8.70 12.78
C GLN A 359 18.18 9.44 12.33
N VAL A 360 17.17 9.50 13.18
CA VAL A 360 15.99 10.32 12.94
C VAL A 360 16.16 11.69 13.60
N THR A 361 15.85 12.74 12.85
CA THR A 361 15.88 14.12 13.34
C THR A 361 14.57 14.81 13.06
N TYR A 362 14.13 15.64 13.99
CA TYR A 362 12.87 16.36 13.93
C TYR A 362 13.14 17.86 13.77
N ALA A 363 12.61 18.43 12.71
CA ALA A 363 12.57 19.87 12.48
C ALA A 363 11.16 20.42 12.79
N THR A 364 10.94 21.72 12.60
CA THR A 364 9.63 22.34 12.85
C THR A 364 8.52 21.69 12.04
N ASN A 365 8.78 21.37 10.77
CA ASN A 365 7.78 20.82 9.85
C ASN A 365 8.12 19.42 9.33
N ASP A 366 9.31 18.90 9.61
CA ASP A 366 9.84 17.74 8.89
C ASP A 366 10.40 16.68 9.86
N VAL A 367 10.27 15.41 9.47
CA VAL A 367 10.98 14.29 10.08
C VAL A 367 11.95 13.71 9.07
N PHE A 368 13.24 13.79 9.36
CA PHE A 368 14.28 13.27 8.48
C PHE A 368 14.88 11.98 9.00
N LEU A 369 15.20 11.06 8.08
CA LEU A 369 16.17 10.00 8.30
C LEU A 369 17.50 10.40 7.68
N LYS A 370 18.56 10.44 8.49
CA LYS A 370 19.94 10.66 8.04
C LYS A 370 20.78 9.41 8.26
N LEU A 371 21.51 8.99 7.23
CA LEU A 371 22.42 7.86 7.31
C LEU A 371 23.83 8.34 7.63
N ASN A 372 24.27 8.16 8.88
CA ASN A 372 25.62 8.52 9.31
C ASN A 372 26.59 7.35 9.14
N VAL A 373 27.90 7.62 9.20
CA VAL A 373 28.91 6.55 9.32
C VAL A 373 28.67 5.76 10.61
N ASN A 374 28.72 4.43 10.54
CA ASN A 374 28.79 3.57 11.72
C ASN A 374 30.23 3.47 12.23
N PRO A 375 30.62 4.12 13.35
CA PRO A 375 31.99 4.07 13.83
C PRO A 375 32.39 2.68 14.33
N ALA A 376 31.43 1.84 14.75
CA ALA A 376 31.70 0.49 15.26
C ALA A 376 32.22 -0.43 14.16
N ALA A 377 31.80 -0.22 12.90
CA ALA A 377 32.29 -0.92 11.72
C ALA A 377 33.81 -0.80 11.52
N PHE A 378 34.42 0.24 12.09
CA PHE A 378 35.84 0.56 11.99
C PHE A 378 36.58 0.32 13.33
N SER A 379 35.91 -0.28 14.32
CA SER A 379 36.53 -0.63 15.59
C SER A 379 37.31 -1.95 15.47
N SER A 380 38.47 -2.03 16.12
CA SER A 380 39.45 -3.12 16.00
C SER A 380 38.98 -4.51 16.50
N GLY A 381 37.69 -4.69 16.79
CA GLY A 381 37.08 -5.91 17.32
C GLY A 381 36.09 -6.61 16.38
N PHE A 382 35.75 -6.02 15.22
CA PHE A 382 35.04 -6.73 14.17
C PHE A 382 36.06 -7.47 13.28
N PRO A 383 35.78 -8.70 12.83
CA PRO A 383 36.70 -9.41 11.96
C PRO A 383 36.95 -8.56 10.72
N ASN A 384 38.19 -8.11 10.57
CA ASN A 384 38.66 -7.50 9.34
C ASN A 384 38.34 -8.48 8.21
N TYR A 385 37.31 -8.20 7.41
CA TYR A 385 37.07 -8.88 6.13
C TYR A 385 38.09 -8.46 5.06
N ALA A 386 39.30 -8.07 5.49
CA ALA A 386 40.49 -8.15 4.65
C ALA A 386 40.99 -9.61 4.67
N SER A 387 40.16 -10.56 4.22
CA SER A 387 40.64 -11.90 3.92
C SER A 387 41.42 -11.84 2.62
N THR A 388 42.57 -12.47 2.61
CA THR A 388 43.65 -12.42 1.62
C THR A 388 43.33 -13.14 0.30
N VAL A 389 42.07 -13.18 -0.13
CA VAL A 389 41.67 -13.82 -1.39
C VAL A 389 41.15 -12.75 -2.33
N SER A 390 42.00 -12.36 -3.30
CA SER A 390 41.65 -11.57 -4.48
C SER A 390 40.77 -10.33 -4.23
N LEU A 391 41.42 -9.17 -4.15
CA LEU A 391 40.87 -7.92 -4.67
C LEU A 391 40.69 -8.04 -6.20
N ALA A 392 39.84 -8.96 -6.64
CA ALA A 392 39.29 -8.96 -7.97
C ALA A 392 38.22 -7.87 -7.98
N LEU A 393 38.64 -6.63 -8.30
CA LEU A 393 37.81 -5.55 -8.84
C LEU A 393 36.31 -5.69 -8.52
N ASP A 394 35.97 -5.67 -7.24
CA ASP A 394 34.58 -5.73 -6.84
C ASP A 394 34.02 -4.31 -6.90
N SER A 395 32.94 -4.17 -7.67
CA SER A 395 32.11 -2.98 -7.83
C SER A 395 31.69 -2.30 -6.51
N THR A 396 31.78 -3.01 -5.38
CA THR A 396 31.50 -2.51 -4.03
C THR A 396 32.42 -1.37 -3.59
N PHE A 397 33.71 -1.38 -3.91
CA PHE A 397 34.66 -0.35 -3.44
C PHE A 397 34.56 0.98 -4.22
N GLN A 398 34.19 0.93 -5.51
CA GLN A 398 33.90 2.14 -6.30
C GLN A 398 32.64 2.88 -5.81
N THR A 399 31.75 2.18 -5.10
CA THR A 399 30.45 2.71 -4.68
C THR A 399 30.51 3.43 -3.33
N VAL A 400 31.48 3.12 -2.46
CA VAL A 400 31.63 3.77 -1.14
C VAL A 400 32.23 5.17 -1.22
N LEU A 401 32.97 5.50 -2.29
CA LEU A 401 33.74 6.76 -2.39
C LEU A 401 33.45 7.60 -3.64
N GLY A 402 32.56 7.18 -4.55
CA GLY A 402 32.21 7.89 -5.78
C GLY A 402 33.28 7.69 -6.87
N GLY A 403 32.89 7.06 -7.98
CA GLY A 403 33.81 6.39 -8.90
C GLY A 403 34.94 7.24 -9.49
N PHE A 404 36.09 6.60 -9.70
CA PHE A 404 37.15 7.12 -10.57
C PHE A 404 36.81 6.77 -12.02
N GLY A 405 36.46 7.78 -12.82
CA GLY A 405 36.36 7.66 -14.28
C GLY A 405 37.72 7.25 -14.87
N SER A 406 37.70 6.35 -15.85
CA SER A 406 38.87 5.76 -16.48
C SER A 406 39.44 6.63 -17.61
N ALA A 407 40.74 6.95 -17.57
CA ALA A 407 41.58 7.02 -18.76
C ALA A 407 43.08 6.89 -18.42
N PRO A 408 43.91 6.27 -19.30
CA PRO A 408 45.28 5.93 -18.99
C PRO A 408 46.22 7.12 -19.22
N GLY A 409 46.97 7.46 -18.17
CA GLY A 409 48.19 8.28 -18.26
C GLY A 409 47.96 9.78 -18.23
N MET A 410 47.67 10.35 -17.06
CA MET A 410 48.06 11.72 -16.69
C MET A 410 47.92 11.92 -15.17
N GLY A 411 48.97 12.46 -14.55
CA GLY A 411 48.93 12.92 -13.16
C GLY A 411 48.24 14.28 -13.00
N GLY A 412 47.89 14.62 -11.76
CA GLY A 412 47.51 15.97 -11.35
C GLY A 412 46.14 16.05 -10.67
N ILE A 413 46.12 15.75 -9.38
CA ILE A 413 45.00 15.93 -8.44
C ILE A 413 44.50 17.38 -8.49
N THR A 414 43.20 17.56 -8.71
CA THR A 414 42.49 18.83 -8.41
C THR A 414 41.21 18.53 -7.63
N GLY A 415 41.03 19.33 -6.57
CA GLY A 415 40.05 19.28 -5.47
C GLY A 415 38.80 18.41 -5.60
N ASP A 416 38.59 17.53 -4.62
CA ASP A 416 37.55 17.76 -3.60
C ASP A 416 37.67 16.73 -2.46
N ALA A 417 37.39 17.21 -1.25
CA ALA A 417 37.60 16.54 0.04
C ALA A 417 36.91 15.16 0.13
N ARG A 418 37.67 14.08 0.35
CA ARG A 418 37.13 12.74 0.67
C ARG A 418 38.02 12.00 1.67
N SER A 419 37.39 11.42 2.67
CA SER A 419 37.97 10.46 3.62
C SER A 419 38.05 9.07 2.98
N GLY A 420 39.17 8.35 3.09
CA GLY A 420 39.26 6.97 2.60
C GLY A 420 40.54 6.26 3.05
N ALA A 421 40.44 4.95 3.30
CA ALA A 421 41.57 4.05 3.45
C ALA A 421 41.94 3.47 2.07
N TRP A 422 43.23 3.35 1.78
CA TRP A 422 43.72 2.73 0.54
C TRP A 422 44.84 1.74 0.86
N ALA A 423 44.85 0.62 0.13
CA ALA A 423 45.93 -0.34 0.10
C ALA A 423 46.27 -0.61 -1.37
N GLN A 424 47.53 -0.38 -1.76
CA GLN A 424 48.02 -0.74 -3.09
C GLN A 424 48.90 -1.99 -2.95
N TYR A 425 48.45 -3.10 -3.52
CA TYR A 425 49.23 -4.33 -3.64
C TYR A 425 49.92 -4.34 -5.02
N THR A 426 51.24 -4.50 -5.07
CA THR A 426 51.97 -4.67 -6.34
C THR A 426 52.51 -6.10 -6.46
N GLY A 427 51.75 -6.97 -7.14
CA GLY A 427 52.16 -8.24 -7.77
C GLY A 427 52.32 -9.46 -6.84
N SER A 428 52.37 -10.71 -7.31
CA SER A 428 51.55 -11.48 -8.28
C SER A 428 51.85 -12.97 -8.06
N GLY A 429 50.83 -13.84 -8.02
CA GLY A 429 50.85 -15.25 -8.47
C GLY A 429 51.74 -16.30 -7.75
N GLY A 430 51.11 -17.37 -7.23
CA GLY A 430 51.76 -18.65 -6.93
C GLY A 430 51.01 -19.50 -5.90
N ASP A 431 50.68 -20.75 -6.27
CA ASP A 431 49.78 -21.69 -5.58
C ASP A 431 50.16 -22.14 -4.16
N LEU A 432 49.13 -22.60 -3.44
CA LEU A 432 49.15 -23.19 -2.09
C LEU A 432 49.91 -24.53 -2.08
N GLY A 433 51.13 -24.54 -1.57
CA GLY A 433 51.87 -25.76 -1.30
C GLY A 433 53.33 -25.53 -0.90
N ASP A 434 53.61 -25.66 0.38
CA ASP A 434 54.94 -25.74 1.00
C ASP A 434 55.73 -24.41 1.18
N THR A 435 56.67 -24.50 2.11
CA THR A 435 56.98 -23.51 3.12
C THR A 435 58.03 -22.51 2.63
N ARG A 436 57.62 -21.39 2.03
CA ARG A 436 58.26 -20.06 2.08
C ARG A 436 57.57 -19.08 1.12
N GLN A 437 56.92 -18.03 1.65
CA GLN A 437 56.60 -16.83 0.86
C GLN A 437 57.50 -15.66 1.28
N SER A 438 58.18 -15.07 0.29
CA SER A 438 58.89 -13.81 0.42
C SER A 438 57.89 -12.69 0.17
N MET A 439 57.63 -11.86 1.18
CA MET A 439 56.79 -10.66 1.03
C MET A 439 57.62 -9.54 0.38
N GLN A 440 57.15 -9.00 -0.74
CA GLN A 440 57.66 -7.74 -1.28
C GLN A 440 56.71 -6.60 -0.86
N GLY A 441 57.22 -5.71 0.00
CA GLY A 441 56.74 -4.37 0.33
C GLY A 441 55.24 -4.07 0.27
N GLY A 442 54.60 -3.89 1.42
CA GLY A 442 53.29 -3.24 1.54
C GLY A 442 53.40 -1.88 2.22
N ALA A 443 52.66 -0.89 1.71
CA ALA A 443 52.40 0.37 2.41
C ALA A 443 50.92 0.41 2.83
N ALA A 444 50.68 0.76 4.09
CA ALA A 444 49.34 1.00 4.63
C ALA A 444 49.33 2.36 5.34
N GLY A 445 48.23 3.11 5.17
CA GLY A 445 48.05 4.40 5.80
C GLY A 445 46.60 4.66 6.17
N ALA A 446 46.41 5.47 7.21
CA ALA A 446 45.13 6.03 7.61
C ALA A 446 45.30 7.54 7.83
N GLY A 447 44.32 8.33 7.41
CA GLY A 447 44.35 9.77 7.58
C GLY A 447 42.94 10.33 7.80
N THR A 448 42.84 11.31 8.69
CA THR A 448 41.64 12.10 8.93
C THR A 448 42.03 13.57 8.78
N ALA A 449 41.24 14.35 8.03
CA ALA A 449 41.38 15.80 8.02
C ALA A 449 40.55 16.39 9.18
N ILE A 450 41.19 17.22 10.01
CA ILE A 450 40.49 18.05 11.01
C ILE A 450 40.90 19.49 10.69
N ASN A 451 40.00 20.27 10.07
CA ASN A 451 40.26 21.61 9.52
C ASN A 451 41.40 21.64 8.47
N ALA A 452 41.98 22.82 8.21
CA ALA A 452 42.96 23.11 7.14
C ALA A 452 44.31 22.36 7.23
N HIS A 453 44.39 21.28 8.01
CA HIS A 453 45.60 20.49 8.20
C HIS A 453 45.35 19.01 7.90
N LEU A 454 46.15 18.47 6.99
CA LEU A 454 46.20 17.06 6.62
C LEU A 454 47.16 16.33 7.58
N VAL A 455 46.67 15.29 8.28
CA VAL A 455 47.53 14.39 9.05
C VAL A 455 47.71 13.09 8.26
N LEU A 456 48.93 12.84 7.79
CA LEU A 456 49.35 11.61 7.11
C LEU A 456 50.04 10.68 8.11
N GLY A 457 49.41 9.54 8.42
CA GLY A 457 50.09 8.41 9.05
C GLY A 457 50.52 7.42 7.96
N ALA A 458 51.80 7.42 7.57
CA ALA A 458 52.36 6.43 6.65
C ALA A 458 53.17 5.40 7.43
N ALA A 459 52.87 4.11 7.26
CA ALA A 459 53.76 3.02 7.66
C ALA A 459 54.42 2.44 6.40
N ILE A 460 55.74 2.60 6.27
CA ILE A 460 56.56 1.87 5.30
C ILE A 460 57.28 0.78 6.09
N ALA A 461 56.86 -0.47 5.93
CA ALA A 461 57.64 -1.60 6.43
C ALA A 461 58.77 -1.88 5.43
N SER A 462 60.01 -1.57 5.81
CA SER A 462 61.17 -2.12 5.10
C SER A 462 61.44 -3.54 5.62
N ALA A 463 62.00 -4.39 4.77
CA ALA A 463 61.95 -5.85 4.86
C ALA A 463 62.48 -6.52 6.15
N ASN A 464 63.11 -5.83 7.12
CA ASN A 464 63.86 -6.50 8.19
C ASN A 464 63.87 -5.79 9.58
N THR A 465 62.77 -5.23 10.11
CA THR A 465 62.78 -4.83 11.53
C THR A 465 61.40 -4.78 12.18
N ALA A 466 61.28 -5.36 13.38
CA ALA A 466 60.12 -5.25 14.24
C ALA A 466 60.05 -3.83 14.84
N THR A 467 59.07 -3.03 14.45
CA THR A 467 58.76 -1.75 15.08
C THR A 467 57.65 -1.94 16.12
N SER A 468 57.94 -1.69 17.40
CA SER A 468 56.91 -1.41 18.41
C SER A 468 56.74 0.11 18.52
N LEU A 469 55.49 0.58 18.59
CA LEU A 469 55.16 1.98 18.86
C LEU A 469 54.44 2.06 20.21
N ALA A 470 54.97 2.85 21.13
CA ALA A 470 54.26 3.29 22.32
C ALA A 470 53.65 4.68 22.04
N PRO A 471 52.36 4.92 22.33
CA PRO A 471 51.73 6.21 22.11
C PRO A 471 52.26 7.22 23.13
N SER A 472 52.87 8.31 22.65
CA SER A 472 53.24 9.45 23.51
C SER A 472 52.29 10.62 23.28
N ARG A 473 51.71 11.09 24.39
CA ARG A 473 50.76 12.21 24.48
C ARG A 473 51.51 13.53 24.25
N VAL A 474 51.09 14.35 23.29
CA VAL A 474 51.65 15.69 23.09
C VAL A 474 50.61 16.74 23.46
N VAL A 475 50.96 17.59 24.43
CA VAL A 475 50.25 18.82 24.80
C VAL A 475 51.08 20.01 24.33
N GLY A 476 50.46 20.96 23.64
CA GLY A 476 50.86 22.37 23.63
C GLY A 476 51.92 22.82 22.62
N THR A 477 51.44 23.66 21.69
CA THR A 477 52.16 24.68 20.87
C THR A 477 52.88 24.26 19.58
N PRO A 478 52.83 25.13 18.53
CA PRO A 478 53.12 24.77 17.15
C PRO A 478 54.57 25.10 16.79
N LEU A 479 55.26 24.26 16.03
CA LEU A 479 56.42 24.64 15.22
C LEU A 479 56.92 23.47 14.35
N GLY A 480 57.26 23.80 13.11
CA GLY A 480 58.45 23.26 12.44
C GLY A 480 58.28 21.97 11.64
N ALA A 481 58.76 22.01 10.40
CA ALA A 481 58.92 20.84 9.54
C ALA A 481 59.68 19.71 10.24
N PHE A 482 59.17 18.48 10.14
CA PHE A 482 59.89 17.28 10.58
C PHE A 482 60.86 16.83 9.49
N LEU A 483 62.16 16.97 9.77
CA LEU A 483 63.23 16.29 9.04
C LEU A 483 63.46 14.93 9.73
N TYR A 484 63.40 13.83 8.98
CA TYR A 484 63.86 12.52 9.44
C TYR A 484 65.01 12.06 8.54
N GLY A 485 66.13 11.66 9.18
CA GLY A 485 67.31 11.10 8.54
C GLY A 485 67.37 9.58 8.72
N ILE A 486 67.70 8.87 7.63
CA ILE A 486 67.95 7.43 7.62
C ILE A 486 69.40 7.17 8.04
N TYR A 487 69.62 6.46 9.15
CA TYR A 487 70.94 5.94 9.51
C TYR A 487 71.19 4.62 8.76
N ARG A 488 72.22 4.58 7.89
CA ARG A 488 72.70 3.34 7.25
C ARG A 488 74.00 2.90 7.93
N SER A 489 74.06 1.68 8.44
CA SER A 489 75.33 1.04 8.81
C SER A 489 75.96 0.39 7.58
N GLY A 490 77.24 0.67 7.33
CA GLY A 490 78.09 -0.09 6.40
C GLY A 490 78.94 0.75 5.45
N GLY A 491 80.18 1.03 5.86
CA GLY A 491 81.37 1.07 5.00
C GLY A 491 81.59 2.27 4.06
N CYS A 492 82.57 3.12 4.41
CA CYS A 492 83.20 4.11 3.54
C CYS A 492 83.75 3.50 2.23
N VAL A 493 83.55 4.19 1.09
CA VAL A 493 84.63 4.50 0.12
C VAL A 493 84.30 5.84 -0.54
N TRP A 494 85.24 6.78 -0.45
CA TRP A 494 85.20 8.09 -1.11
C TRP A 494 85.65 7.97 -2.58
N ARG A 495 84.93 8.66 -3.48
CA ARG A 495 85.53 9.54 -4.48
C ARG A 495 84.52 10.58 -4.94
#